data_AF-C3MSW2-F1
#
_entry.id   AF-C3MSW2-F1
#
_cell.length_a   1.000
_cell.length_b   1.000
_cell.length_c   1.000
_cell.angle_alpha   90.00
_cell.angle_beta   90.00
_cell.angle_gamma   90.00
#
_symmetry.space_group_name_H-M   'P 1'
#
loop_
_entity.id
_entity.type
_entity.pdbx_description
1 polymer ?
#
loop_
_entity_poly.entity_id
_entity_poly.type
_entity_poly.pdbx_seq_one_letter_code
_entity_poly.pdbx_strand_id
1 'polypeptide(L)'
;MFGKLVAVIDKLNEGNVIEAGNELLSIAKDYENQDKIIDLLAEIEKEIKEFRSSNEFLHRDDSPFMEVVKKSIEDMRVCRENKLKALILHTLYIISNGNEILLNMIKKANIGKPNTYI
;
A
#
# COMPACT_ATOMS: atom_id res chain seq x y z
N MET A 1 20.01 -3.44 -7.11
CA MET A 1 18.82 -3.68 -6.27
C MET A 1 18.61 -2.60 -5.21
N PHE A 2 19.62 -2.29 -4.40
CA PHE A 2 19.56 -1.25 -3.35
C PHE A 2 18.95 0.09 -3.81
N GLY A 3 19.49 0.70 -4.87
CA GLY A 3 18.96 1.99 -5.36
C GLY A 3 17.50 1.94 -5.82
N LYS A 4 17.03 0.79 -6.33
CA LYS A 4 15.61 0.61 -6.68
C LYS A 4 14.73 0.56 -5.42
N LEU A 5 15.20 -0.09 -4.34
CA LEU A 5 14.48 -0.13 -3.06
C LEU A 5 14.43 1.25 -2.39
N VAL A 6 15.48 2.06 -2.52
CA VAL A 6 15.48 3.45 -2.06
C VAL A 6 14.38 4.25 -2.75
N ALA A 7 14.21 4.13 -4.07
CA ALA A 7 13.15 4.81 -4.79
C ALA A 7 11.74 4.45 -4.29
N VAL A 8 11.50 3.16 -3.95
CA VAL A 8 10.25 2.73 -3.31
C VAL A 8 10.06 3.40 -1.96
N ILE A 9 11.11 3.48 -1.14
CA ILE A 9 11.07 4.11 0.18
C ILE A 9 10.80 5.61 0.05
N ASP A 10 11.40 6.29 -0.92
CA ASP A 10 11.18 7.72 -1.16
C ASP A 10 9.72 8.01 -1.53
N LYS A 11 9.13 7.23 -2.45
CA LYS A 11 7.70 7.33 -2.79
C LYS A 11 6.80 7.05 -1.60
N LEU A 12 7.13 6.03 -0.80
CA LEU A 12 6.39 5.73 0.42
C LEU A 12 6.48 6.90 1.42
N ASN A 13 7.65 7.54 1.52
CA ASN A 13 7.92 8.69 2.37
C ASN A 13 7.20 9.97 1.92
N GLU A 14 6.90 10.10 0.63
CA GLU A 14 6.11 11.17 0.03
C GLU A 14 4.60 10.94 0.16
N GLY A 15 4.17 9.75 0.60
CA GLY A 15 2.76 9.36 0.66
C GLY A 15 2.21 8.81 -0.66
N ASN A 16 3.05 8.61 -1.67
CA ASN A 16 2.69 8.07 -2.98
C ASN A 16 2.61 6.53 -2.93
N VAL A 17 1.72 6.00 -2.10
CA VAL A 17 1.65 4.56 -1.75
C VAL A 17 1.41 3.66 -2.96
N ILE A 18 0.50 4.06 -3.85
CA ILE A 18 0.18 3.30 -5.06
C ILE A 18 1.39 3.22 -5.99
N GLU A 19 2.14 4.32 -6.12
CA GLU A 19 3.34 4.35 -6.96
C GLU A 19 4.48 3.53 -6.34
N ALA A 20 4.64 3.60 -5.02
CA ALA A 20 5.57 2.76 -4.29
C ALA A 20 5.25 1.27 -4.48
N GLY A 21 3.97 0.90 -4.41
CA GLY A 21 3.52 -0.48 -4.66
C GLY A 21 3.80 -0.94 -6.09
N ASN A 22 3.48 -0.13 -7.10
CA ASN A 22 3.77 -0.48 -8.51
C ASN A 22 5.27 -0.63 -8.78
N GLU A 23 6.10 0.23 -8.21
CA GLU A 23 7.56 0.13 -8.35
C GLU A 23 8.12 -1.10 -7.63
N LEU A 24 7.61 -1.41 -6.44
CA LEU A 24 7.96 -2.62 -5.71
C LEU A 24 7.61 -3.89 -6.50
N LEU A 25 6.42 -3.95 -7.11
CA LEU A 25 6.03 -5.06 -7.99
C LEU A 25 6.99 -5.20 -9.17
N SER A 26 7.45 -4.08 -9.75
CA SER A 26 8.44 -4.12 -10.84
C SER A 26 9.80 -4.65 -10.36
N ILE A 27 10.24 -4.31 -9.15
CA ILE A 27 11.52 -4.76 -8.59
C ILE A 27 11.46 -6.25 -8.25
N ALA A 28 10.31 -6.71 -7.74
CA ALA A 28 10.13 -8.08 -7.29
C ALA A 28 10.22 -9.12 -8.42
N LYS A 29 10.05 -8.71 -9.69
CA LYS A 29 10.27 -9.57 -10.87
C LYS A 29 11.73 -10.03 -11.02
N ASP A 30 12.66 -9.22 -10.54
CA ASP A 30 14.10 -9.50 -10.60
C ASP A 30 14.61 -10.18 -9.30
N TYR A 31 13.73 -10.51 -8.36
CA TYR A 31 14.13 -11.06 -7.06
C TYR A 31 14.28 -12.58 -7.10
N GLU A 32 15.48 -13.07 -6.78
CA GLU A 32 15.82 -14.50 -6.82
C GLU A 32 14.92 -15.39 -5.96
N ASN A 33 14.35 -14.87 -4.87
CA ASN A 33 13.47 -15.63 -3.98
C ASN A 33 12.01 -15.17 -4.08
N GLN A 34 11.53 -14.92 -5.31
CA GLN A 34 10.16 -14.43 -5.55
C GLN A 34 9.08 -15.31 -4.89
N ASP A 35 9.29 -16.63 -4.80
CA ASP A 35 8.36 -17.56 -4.15
C ASP A 35 8.06 -17.20 -2.69
N LYS A 36 9.00 -16.57 -1.97
CA LYS A 36 8.80 -16.15 -0.57
C LYS A 36 7.85 -14.96 -0.42
N ILE A 37 7.63 -14.22 -1.51
CA ILE A 37 6.86 -12.97 -1.50
C ILE A 37 5.69 -12.99 -2.48
N ILE A 38 5.49 -14.07 -3.24
CA ILE A 38 4.50 -14.11 -4.33
C ILE A 38 3.08 -13.80 -3.85
N ASP A 39 2.68 -14.33 -2.69
CA ASP A 39 1.39 -14.06 -2.09
C ASP A 39 1.25 -12.58 -1.66
N LEU A 40 2.35 -11.97 -1.20
CA LEU A 40 2.37 -10.55 -0.86
C LEU A 40 2.25 -9.67 -2.11
N LEU A 41 2.92 -10.05 -3.20
CA LEU A 41 2.82 -9.33 -4.48
C LEU A 41 1.39 -9.40 -5.03
N ALA A 42 0.76 -10.57 -4.97
CA ALA A 42 -0.63 -10.75 -5.39
C ALA A 42 -1.59 -9.89 -4.56
N GLU A 43 -1.41 -9.81 -3.24
CA GLU A 43 -2.25 -8.96 -2.39
C GLU A 43 -1.98 -7.47 -2.64
N ILE A 44 -0.72 -7.06 -2.90
CA ILE A 44 -0.39 -5.67 -3.32
C ILE A 44 -1.09 -5.31 -4.63
N GLU A 45 -1.04 -6.19 -5.64
CA GLU A 45 -1.71 -5.97 -6.93
C GLU A 45 -3.22 -5.82 -6.78
N LYS A 46 -3.82 -6.68 -5.96
CA LYS A 46 -5.26 -6.63 -5.66
C LYS A 46 -5.65 -5.31 -5.00
N GLU A 47 -4.92 -4.85 -3.98
CA GLU A 47 -5.21 -3.57 -3.33
C GLU A 47 -5.06 -2.39 -4.30
N ILE A 48 -4.01 -2.37 -5.13
CA ILE A 48 -3.83 -1.34 -6.17
C ILE A 48 -5.00 -1.32 -7.16
N LYS A 49 -5.53 -2.49 -7.54
CA LYS A 49 -6.68 -2.60 -8.43
C LYS A 49 -7.94 -2.03 -7.78
N GLU A 50 -8.22 -2.39 -6.53
CA GLU A 50 -9.39 -1.92 -5.76
C GLU A 50 -9.43 -0.39 -5.62
N PHE A 51 -8.27 0.25 -5.48
CA PHE A 51 -8.17 1.72 -5.48
C PHE A 51 -8.70 2.38 -6.75
N ARG A 52 -8.59 1.71 -7.90
CA ARG A 52 -9.04 2.23 -9.20
C ARG A 52 -10.55 2.04 -9.43
N SER A 53 -11.16 1.06 -8.78
CA SER A 53 -12.54 0.62 -9.02
C SER A 53 -13.63 1.41 -8.28
N SER A 54 -13.26 2.25 -7.30
CA SER A 54 -14.16 2.61 -6.19
C SER A 54 -15.26 3.66 -6.47
N ASN A 55 -15.49 4.10 -7.72
CA ASN A 55 -16.33 5.28 -8.00
C ASN A 55 -17.62 5.03 -8.83
N GLU A 56 -17.92 3.82 -9.26
CA GLU A 56 -19.00 3.62 -10.26
C GLU A 56 -20.44 3.77 -9.73
N PHE A 57 -20.67 3.69 -8.41
CA PHE A 57 -22.03 3.60 -7.84
C PHE A 57 -22.61 4.91 -7.28
N LEU A 58 -21.82 5.99 -7.21
CA LEU A 58 -22.20 7.22 -6.48
C LEU A 58 -23.16 8.16 -7.24
N HIS A 59 -23.56 7.84 -8.47
CA HIS A 59 -24.27 8.78 -9.35
C HIS A 59 -25.76 8.50 -9.57
N ARG A 60 -26.36 7.51 -8.88
CA ARG A 60 -27.66 6.97 -9.33
C ARG A 60 -28.91 7.27 -8.48
N ASP A 61 -28.83 7.69 -7.22
CA ASP A 61 -30.06 7.81 -6.39
C ASP A 61 -30.04 8.96 -5.36
N ASP A 62 -31.17 9.67 -5.23
CA ASP A 62 -31.48 10.66 -4.19
C ASP A 62 -31.83 9.99 -2.84
N SER A 63 -30.94 9.14 -2.34
CA SER A 63 -31.13 8.45 -1.06
C SER A 63 -30.65 9.31 0.12
N PRO A 64 -31.41 9.42 1.23
CA PRO A 64 -30.95 10.10 2.45
C PRO A 64 -29.76 9.38 3.12
N PHE A 65 -29.47 8.13 2.73
CA PHE A 65 -28.32 7.37 3.23
C PHE A 65 -27.06 7.54 2.39
N MET A 66 -27.13 8.30 1.28
CA MET A 66 -26.00 8.45 0.34
C MET A 66 -24.75 9.01 1.02
N GLU A 67 -24.90 9.94 1.96
CA GLU A 67 -23.76 10.49 2.72
C GLU A 67 -23.11 9.44 3.64
N VAL A 68 -23.89 8.51 4.20
CA VAL A 68 -23.35 7.39 4.99
C VAL A 68 -22.56 6.44 4.10
N VAL A 69 -23.06 6.16 2.89
CA VAL A 69 -22.37 5.33 1.90
C VAL A 69 -21.06 5.97 1.45
N LYS A 70 -21.08 7.27 1.11
CA LYS A 70 -19.86 8.03 0.76
C LYS A 70 -18.82 7.99 1.86
N LYS A 71 -19.24 8.22 3.12
CA LYS A 71 -18.33 8.15 4.27
C LYS A 71 -17.73 6.75 4.43
N SER A 72 -18.54 5.71 4.33
CA SER A 72 -18.07 4.32 4.41
C SER A 72 -17.05 3.99 3.31
N ILE A 73 -17.28 4.46 2.08
CA ILE A 73 -16.33 4.29 0.97
C ILE A 73 -15.00 5.01 1.27
N GLU A 74 -15.04 6.21 1.83
CA GLU A 74 -13.83 6.95 2.22
C GLU A 74 -13.08 6.26 3.38
N ASP A 75 -13.80 5.79 4.40
CA ASP A 75 -13.20 5.03 5.51
C ASP A 75 -12.54 3.72 5.00
N MET A 76 -13.18 3.04 4.04
CA MET A 76 -12.60 1.89 3.36
C MET A 76 -11.36 2.25 2.55
N ARG A 77 -11.37 3.39 1.85
CA ARG A 77 -10.22 3.88 1.09
C ARG A 77 -9.01 4.10 2.00
N VAL A 78 -9.20 4.75 3.14
CA VAL A 78 -8.14 4.96 4.15
C VAL A 78 -7.62 3.62 4.69
N CYS A 79 -8.52 2.69 5.02
CA CYS A 79 -8.12 1.35 5.49
C CYS A 79 -7.28 0.59 4.46
N ARG A 80 -7.69 0.63 3.17
CA ARG A 80 -6.93 0.02 2.07
C ARG A 80 -5.56 0.66 1.90
N GLU A 81 -5.46 1.99 2.04
CA GLU A 81 -4.18 2.70 1.92
C GLU A 81 -3.21 2.23 3.00
N ASN A 82 -3.69 2.12 4.25
CA ASN A 82 -2.90 1.65 5.37
C ASN A 82 -2.49 0.18 5.21
N LYS A 83 -3.39 -0.67 4.71
CA LYS A 83 -3.08 -2.08 4.40
C LYS A 83 -2.00 -2.16 3.32
N LEU A 84 -2.12 -1.39 2.25
CA LEU A 84 -1.13 -1.35 1.17
C LEU A 84 0.24 -0.88 1.67
N LYS A 85 0.30 0.16 2.51
CA LYS A 85 1.54 0.59 3.19
C LYS A 85 2.16 -0.56 3.98
N ALA A 86 1.38 -1.26 4.79
CA ALA A 86 1.87 -2.37 5.61
C ALA A 86 2.43 -3.52 4.77
N LEU A 87 1.74 -3.87 3.68
CA LEU A 87 2.22 -4.89 2.73
C LEU A 87 3.55 -4.48 2.08
N ILE A 88 3.65 -3.23 1.60
CA ILE A 88 4.90 -2.70 1.02
C ILE A 88 6.05 -2.77 2.03
N LEU A 89 5.82 -2.34 3.27
CA LEU A 89 6.83 -2.38 4.35
C LEU A 89 7.28 -3.81 4.65
N HIS A 90 6.33 -4.75 4.74
CA HIS A 90 6.64 -6.15 5.01
C HIS A 90 7.44 -6.79 3.87
N THR A 91 7.06 -6.53 2.61
CA THR A 91 7.80 -7.00 1.44
C THR A 91 9.19 -6.37 1.38
N LEU A 92 9.35 -5.07 1.67
CA LEU A 92 10.65 -4.41 1.75
C LEU A 92 11.55 -5.05 2.81
N TYR A 93 11.02 -5.41 3.97
CA TYR A 93 11.77 -6.12 5.01
C TYR A 93 12.33 -7.46 4.49
N ILE A 94 11.51 -8.25 3.79
CA ILE A 94 11.92 -9.54 3.23
C ILE A 94 12.96 -9.35 2.12
N ILE A 95 12.68 -8.47 1.14
CA ILE A 95 13.53 -8.25 -0.02
C ILE A 95 14.89 -7.65 0.38
N SER A 96 14.91 -6.77 1.38
CA SER A 96 16.14 -6.20 1.91
C SER A 96 16.91 -7.15 2.82
N ASN A 97 16.36 -8.33 3.12
CA ASN A 97 16.89 -9.30 4.08
C ASN A 97 17.21 -8.63 5.44
N GLY A 98 16.33 -7.73 5.89
CA GLY A 98 16.51 -7.00 7.15
C GLY A 98 17.61 -5.95 7.14
N ASN A 99 17.99 -5.40 5.98
CA ASN A 99 19.02 -4.35 5.90
C ASN A 99 18.61 -3.10 6.69
N GLU A 100 19.23 -2.90 7.85
CA GLU A 100 18.88 -1.81 8.78
C GLU A 100 19.05 -0.42 8.18
N ILE A 101 19.99 -0.22 7.25
CA ILE A 101 20.17 1.08 6.59
C ILE A 101 18.92 1.44 5.79
N LEU A 102 18.41 0.51 4.97
CA LEU A 102 17.17 0.73 4.21
C LEU A 102 15.97 0.90 5.14
N LEU A 103 15.87 0.09 6.19
CA LEU A 103 14.74 0.16 7.12
C LEU A 103 14.72 1.49 7.90
N ASN A 104 15.89 2.03 8.25
CA ASN A 104 16.02 3.33 8.92
C ASN A 104 15.70 4.53 8.01
N MET A 105 15.67 4.35 6.69
CA MET A 105 15.25 5.40 5.75
C MET A 105 13.72 5.59 5.72
N ILE A 106 12.96 4.64 6.27
CA ILE A 106 11.50 4.71 6.34
C ILE A 106 11.11 5.66 7.47
N LYS A 107 10.43 6.77 7.14
CA LYS A 107 10.00 7.75 8.15
C LYS A 107 8.93 7.15 9.07
N LYS A 108 9.09 7.31 10.39
CA LYS A 108 8.15 6.81 11.42
C LYS A 108 6.70 7.26 11.23
N ALA A 109 6.46 8.40 10.57
CA ALA A 109 5.11 8.88 10.24
C ALA A 109 4.32 7.93 9.31
N ASN A 110 5.03 7.02 8.60
CA ASN A 110 4.43 6.06 7.67
C ASN A 110 4.13 4.69 8.29
N ILE A 111 4.55 4.48 9.55
CA ILE A 111 4.13 3.34 10.35
C ILE A 111 2.79 3.77 10.95
N GLY A 112 1.69 3.37 10.30
CA GLY A 112 0.34 3.87 10.56
C GLY A 112 0.01 4.01 12.04
N LYS A 113 -0.69 5.09 12.40
CA LYS A 113 -1.27 5.21 13.75
C LYS A 113 -2.18 4.00 13.99
N PRO A 114 -2.12 3.34 15.16
CA PRO A 114 -3.07 2.28 15.47
C PRO A 114 -4.47 2.85 15.31
N ASN A 115 -5.32 2.19 14.50
CA ASN A 115 -6.73 2.49 14.43
C ASN A 115 -7.35 2.10 15.78
N THR A 116 -7.28 2.99 16.77
CA THR A 116 -8.11 2.90 17.97
C THR A 116 -9.54 3.21 17.56
N TYR A 117 -10.28 2.16 17.20
CA TYR A 117 -11.73 2.17 17.34
C TYR A 117 -12.01 1.87 18.82
N ILE A 118 -12.33 2.91 19.59
CA ILE A 118 -12.95 2.81 20.92
C ILE A 118 -14.38 3.30 20.78
#